data_AF-A0A946R6L2-F1
#
_entry.id   AF-A0A946R6L2-F1
#
_cell.length_a   1.000
_cell.length_b   1.000
_cell.length_c   1.000
_cell.angle_alpha   90.00
_cell.angle_beta   90.00
_cell.angle_gamma   90.00
#
_symmetry.space_group_name_H-M   'P 1'
#
loop_
_entity.id
_entity.type
_entity.pdbx_description
1 polymer ?
#
loop_
_entity_poly.entity_id
_entity_poly.type
_entity_poly.pdbx_seq_one_letter_code
_entity_poly.pdbx_strand_id
1 'polypeptide(L)'
;MALINVNGKRFKNFMAKLYGIGAAIVILGALFKILHLKGADQMLIIGLTTESVIFFLSAFEAPAKEYDWSLIYPELSIDEDGSGNGPRGTVTQELDKMMAEAKIGPELLDSLGDGMRKLSDTAASLNNAADAAGASAAYSEQLTEAAKSMEALNALYSVQLENSTNQMEMQNNLMEKLGSAGQQSEALATEVEKMAGNLTQLNSVYGNMLAAMNLNRS
;
A
#
# COMPACT_ATOMS: atom_id res chain seq x y z
N MET A 1 18.83 -29.44 39.48
CA MET A 1 19.90 -29.35 38.46
C MET A 1 19.26 -29.01 37.12
N ALA A 2 18.91 -27.74 36.91
CA ALA A 2 18.46 -27.22 35.61
C ALA A 2 19.60 -26.37 35.04
N LEU A 3 20.48 -27.01 34.27
CA LEU A 3 21.72 -26.40 33.76
C LEU A 3 21.52 -25.60 32.46
N ILE A 4 20.29 -25.40 32.00
CA ILE A 4 19.99 -24.70 30.75
C ILE A 4 19.09 -23.50 31.07
N ASN A 5 19.64 -22.30 30.99
CA ASN A 5 18.88 -21.06 31.08
C ASN A 5 18.16 -20.80 29.75
N VAL A 6 16.93 -21.29 29.64
CA VAL A 6 16.06 -21.19 28.45
C VAL A 6 15.79 -19.74 28.05
N ASN A 7 15.92 -18.78 28.97
CA ASN A 7 15.71 -17.35 28.70
C ASN A 7 17.02 -16.59 28.41
N GLY A 8 18.17 -17.27 28.36
CA GLY A 8 19.45 -16.66 28.08
C GLY A 8 19.59 -16.24 26.62
N LYS A 9 20.20 -15.07 26.36
CA LYS A 9 20.51 -14.57 25.01
C LYS A 9 21.28 -15.60 24.16
N ARG A 10 22.11 -16.42 24.81
CA ARG A 10 22.87 -17.54 24.19
C ARG A 10 21.95 -18.68 23.71
N PHE A 11 20.94 -19.03 24.51
CA PHE A 11 19.97 -20.09 24.17
C PHE A 11 19.05 -19.65 23.04
N LYS A 12 18.51 -18.42 23.08
CA LYS A 12 17.68 -17.87 21.99
C LYS A 12 18.45 -17.77 20.68
N ASN A 13 19.71 -17.32 20.72
CA ASN A 13 20.56 -17.27 19.52
C ASN A 13 20.91 -18.67 18.98
N PHE A 14 21.06 -19.66 19.86
CA PHE A 14 21.26 -21.05 19.45
C PHE A 14 19.98 -21.60 18.81
N MET A 15 18.83 -21.36 19.41
CA MET A 15 17.53 -21.84 18.92
C MET A 15 17.17 -21.21 17.56
N ALA A 16 17.40 -19.91 17.38
CA ALA A 16 17.24 -19.24 16.09
C ALA A 16 18.10 -19.87 14.97
N LYS A 17 19.34 -20.29 15.28
CA LYS A 17 20.20 -21.00 14.33
C LYS A 17 19.72 -22.43 14.08
N LEU A 18 19.21 -23.11 15.12
CA LEU A 18 18.67 -24.46 15.01
C LEU A 18 17.43 -24.50 14.09
N TYR A 19 16.50 -23.54 14.24
CA TYR A 19 15.38 -23.36 13.31
C TYR A 19 15.85 -23.08 11.88
N GLY A 20 16.81 -22.16 11.71
CA GLY A 20 17.31 -21.81 10.37
C GLY A 20 18.03 -22.98 9.66
N ILE A 21 18.85 -23.74 10.38
CA ILE A 21 19.55 -24.90 9.83
C ILE A 21 18.56 -26.03 9.54
N GLY A 22 17.60 -26.26 10.43
CA GLY A 22 16.54 -27.24 10.23
C GLY A 22 15.71 -26.98 8.98
N ALA A 23 15.19 -25.76 8.86
CA ALA A 23 14.41 -25.34 7.71
C ALA A 23 15.18 -25.52 6.40
N ALA A 24 16.48 -25.22 6.38
CA ALA A 24 17.31 -25.44 5.20
C ALA A 24 17.41 -26.92 4.81
N ILE A 25 17.56 -27.84 5.77
CA ILE A 25 17.63 -29.29 5.53
C ILE A 25 16.28 -29.80 4.99
N VAL A 26 15.16 -29.32 5.54
CA VAL A 26 13.80 -29.65 5.08
C VAL A 26 13.56 -29.20 3.65
N ILE A 27 13.92 -27.94 3.33
CA ILE A 27 13.77 -27.38 2.00
C ILE A 27 14.64 -28.15 0.99
N LEU A 28 15.85 -28.56 1.36
CA LEU A 28 16.69 -29.41 0.52
C LEU A 28 16.08 -30.80 0.28
N GLY A 29 15.45 -31.40 1.30
CA GLY A 29 14.70 -32.65 1.14
C GLY A 29 13.52 -32.53 0.19
N ALA A 30 12.73 -31.47 0.33
CA ALA A 30 11.63 -31.17 -0.57
C ALA A 30 12.14 -30.92 -2.01
N LEU A 31 13.22 -30.17 -2.18
CA LEU A 31 13.83 -29.89 -3.48
C LEU A 31 14.25 -31.18 -4.20
N PHE A 32 14.91 -32.11 -3.48
CA PHE A 32 15.33 -33.39 -4.05
C PHE A 32 14.12 -34.24 -4.48
N LYS A 33 13.02 -34.19 -3.71
CA LYS A 33 11.78 -34.88 -4.05
C LYS A 33 11.13 -34.32 -5.31
N ILE A 34 11.10 -33.00 -5.47
CA ILE A 34 10.56 -32.33 -6.67
C ILE A 34 11.41 -32.62 -7.91
N LEU A 35 12.75 -32.60 -7.76
CA LEU A 35 13.69 -32.84 -8.86
C LEU A 35 13.89 -34.33 -9.19
N HIS A 36 13.23 -35.25 -8.49
CA HIS A 36 13.34 -36.71 -8.69
C HIS A 36 14.79 -37.22 -8.68
N LEU A 37 15.64 -36.62 -7.84
CA LEU A 37 17.05 -37.00 -7.73
C LEU A 37 17.20 -38.36 -7.05
N LYS A 38 18.24 -39.12 -7.40
CA LYS A 38 18.53 -40.41 -6.76
C LYS A 38 18.79 -40.20 -5.27
N GLY A 39 18.01 -40.87 -4.42
CA GLY A 39 18.08 -40.70 -2.95
C GLY A 39 17.13 -39.62 -2.40
N ALA A 40 16.20 -39.10 -3.20
CA ALA A 40 15.23 -38.09 -2.77
C ALA A 40 14.43 -38.51 -1.53
N ASP A 41 13.98 -39.76 -1.47
CA ASP A 41 13.21 -40.26 -0.32
C ASP A 41 14.03 -40.26 0.97
N GLN A 42 15.32 -40.61 0.88
CA GLN A 42 16.22 -40.59 2.03
C GLN A 42 16.46 -39.16 2.52
N MET A 43 16.69 -38.22 1.61
CA MET A 43 16.88 -36.82 1.98
C MET A 43 15.60 -36.19 2.55
N LEU A 44 14.43 -36.57 2.02
CA LEU A 44 13.13 -36.13 2.54
C LEU A 44 12.88 -36.66 3.96
N ILE A 45 13.18 -37.94 4.22
CA ILE A 45 13.07 -38.53 5.55
C ILE A 45 14.00 -37.79 6.54
N ILE A 46 15.23 -37.50 6.14
CA ILE A 46 16.18 -36.75 6.98
C ILE A 46 15.65 -35.34 7.28
N GLY A 47 15.12 -34.63 6.28
CA GLY A 47 14.50 -33.32 6.45
C GLY A 47 13.34 -33.35 7.42
N LEU A 48 12.33 -34.18 7.18
CA LEU A 48 11.14 -34.27 8.02
C LEU A 48 11.46 -34.75 9.44
N THR A 49 12.42 -35.67 9.60
CA THR A 49 12.87 -36.11 10.94
C THR A 49 13.55 -34.96 11.69
N THR A 50 14.36 -34.16 11.00
CA THR A 50 14.99 -32.96 11.57
C THR A 50 13.93 -31.96 12.03
N GLU A 51 12.89 -31.72 11.22
CA GLU A 51 11.79 -30.83 11.56
C GLU A 51 11.00 -31.31 12.80
N SER A 52 10.73 -32.62 12.87
CA SER A 52 10.05 -33.20 14.03
C SER A 52 10.82 -33.00 15.33
N VAL A 53 12.16 -33.08 15.29
CA VAL A 53 13.00 -32.83 16.47
C VAL A 53 12.98 -31.36 16.86
N ILE A 54 12.98 -30.45 15.89
CA ILE A 54 12.94 -29.01 16.12
C ILE A 54 11.60 -28.59 16.74
N PHE A 55 10.48 -29.10 16.23
CA PHE A 55 9.16 -28.87 16.83
C PHE A 55 9.05 -29.45 18.24
N PHE A 56 9.66 -30.61 18.49
CA PHE A 56 9.69 -31.16 19.83
C PHE A 56 10.47 -30.26 20.80
N LEU A 57 11.60 -29.70 20.35
CA LEU A 57 12.41 -28.78 21.16
C LEU A 57 11.78 -27.39 21.30
N SER A 58 11.00 -26.92 20.32
CA SER A 58 10.30 -25.63 20.37
C SER A 58 9.19 -25.60 21.41
N ALA A 59 8.60 -26.75 21.74
CA ALA A 59 7.61 -26.87 22.82
C ALA A 59 8.16 -26.47 24.20
N PHE A 60 9.49 -26.45 24.37
CA PHE A 60 10.15 -26.01 25.60
C PHE A 60 10.56 -24.53 25.57
N GLU A 61 10.30 -23.81 24.47
CA GLU A 61 10.53 -22.37 24.38
C GLU A 61 9.39 -21.61 25.07
N ALA A 62 9.74 -20.59 25.86
CA ALA A 62 8.74 -19.75 26.51
C ALA A 62 7.93 -18.99 25.44
N PRO A 63 6.61 -18.81 25.62
CA PRO A 63 5.77 -18.10 24.66
C PRO A 63 6.36 -16.72 24.36
N ALA A 64 6.37 -16.36 23.07
CA ALA A 64 6.84 -15.05 22.64
C ALA A 64 6.07 -13.96 23.40
N LYS A 65 6.79 -12.98 23.94
CA LYS A 65 6.14 -11.82 24.58
C LYS A 65 5.33 -11.11 23.50
N GLU A 66 4.02 -11.22 23.58
CA GLU A 66 3.13 -10.43 22.73
C GLU A 66 3.40 -8.96 23.03
N TYR A 67 3.71 -8.22 21.97
CA TYR A 67 3.90 -6.78 22.07
C TYR A 67 2.53 -6.17 22.29
N ASP A 68 2.39 -5.36 23.35
CA ASP A 68 1.11 -4.74 23.68
C ASP A 68 0.81 -3.60 22.70
N TRP A 69 0.12 -3.96 21.62
CA TRP A 69 -0.27 -3.04 20.55
C TRP A 69 -1.25 -1.95 21.02
N SER A 70 -1.84 -2.10 22.20
CA SER A 70 -2.73 -1.09 22.81
C SER A 70 -2.00 0.21 23.17
N LEU A 71 -0.67 0.17 23.38
CA LEU A 71 0.13 1.38 23.58
C LEU A 71 0.15 2.30 22.35
N ILE A 72 -0.07 1.76 21.14
CA ILE A 72 -0.02 2.50 19.88
C ILE A 72 -1.44 2.75 19.34
N TYR A 73 -2.38 1.82 19.59
CA TYR A 73 -3.78 1.93 19.20
C TYR A 73 -4.69 1.63 20.40
N PRO A 74 -5.02 2.65 21.22
CA PRO A 74 -5.87 2.48 22.40
C PRO A 74 -7.31 2.05 22.06
N GLU A 75 -7.74 2.18 20.80
CA GLU A 75 -9.05 1.72 20.33
C GLU A 75 -9.22 0.18 20.37
N LEU A 76 -8.14 -0.59 20.54
CA LEU A 76 -8.12 -2.06 20.59
C LEU A 76 -7.99 -2.62 22.01
N SER A 77 -7.86 -1.77 23.04
CA SER A 77 -7.82 -2.25 24.42
C SER A 77 -9.21 -2.72 24.84
N ILE A 78 -9.40 -4.04 24.88
CA ILE A 78 -10.51 -4.63 25.61
C ILE A 78 -10.13 -4.53 27.08
N ASP A 79 -10.78 -3.64 27.83
CA ASP A 79 -10.66 -3.59 29.28
C ASP A 79 -11.10 -4.94 29.86
N GLU A 80 -10.15 -5.76 30.35
CA GLU A 80 -10.45 -7.01 31.04
C GLU A 80 -11.00 -6.81 32.47
N ASP A 81 -10.96 -5.58 33.02
CA ASP A 81 -11.50 -5.28 34.34
C ASP A 81 -12.74 -4.38 34.25
N GLY A 82 -13.91 -5.02 34.41
CA GLY A 82 -15.24 -4.45 34.30
C GLY A 82 -15.62 -3.41 35.36
N SER A 83 -15.06 -2.21 35.31
CA SER A 83 -15.58 -1.07 36.08
C SER A 83 -15.23 0.27 35.40
N GLY A 84 -16.10 0.75 34.51
CA GLY A 84 -15.90 2.05 33.87
C GLY A 84 -17.09 2.53 33.03
N ASN A 85 -18.10 3.05 33.71
CA ASN A 85 -19.26 3.84 33.25
C ASN A 85 -19.20 4.41 31.80
N GLY A 86 -19.86 3.74 30.84
CA GLY A 86 -20.15 4.23 29.50
C GLY A 86 -21.04 3.24 28.72
N PRO A 87 -22.07 3.68 27.96
CA PRO A 87 -23.06 2.76 27.41
C PRO A 87 -22.57 2.17 26.08
N ARG A 88 -21.84 1.06 26.10
CA ARG A 88 -21.57 0.27 24.88
C ARG A 88 -21.70 -1.21 25.17
N GLY A 89 -22.72 -1.81 24.57
CA GLY A 89 -23.08 -3.22 24.66
C GLY A 89 -22.03 -4.13 24.04
N THR A 90 -22.15 -5.43 24.32
CA THR A 90 -21.27 -6.46 23.75
C THR A 90 -21.27 -6.40 22.21
N VAL A 91 -20.22 -6.92 21.55
CA VAL A 91 -20.12 -7.04 20.08
C VAL A 91 -21.39 -7.66 19.46
N THR A 92 -22.06 -8.54 20.21
CA THR A 92 -23.35 -9.13 19.86
C THR A 92 -24.48 -8.10 19.77
N GLN A 93 -24.51 -7.12 20.66
CA GLN A 93 -25.50 -6.03 20.70
C GLN A 93 -25.24 -4.98 19.61
N GLU A 94 -23.98 -4.75 19.27
CA GLU A 94 -23.59 -3.87 18.15
C GLU A 94 -23.83 -4.54 16.79
N LEU A 95 -23.66 -5.88 16.71
CA LEU A 95 -24.07 -6.70 15.56
C LEU A 95 -25.60 -6.72 15.41
N ASP A 96 -26.36 -6.87 16.50
CA ASP A 96 -27.83 -6.81 16.50
C ASP A 96 -28.33 -5.42 16.07
N LYS A 97 -27.65 -4.37 16.54
CA LYS A 97 -27.95 -2.98 16.16
C LYS A 97 -27.58 -2.71 14.70
N MET A 98 -26.46 -3.23 14.20
CA MET A 98 -26.11 -3.17 12.77
C MET A 98 -27.08 -3.98 11.91
N MET A 99 -27.58 -5.13 12.38
CA MET A 99 -28.59 -5.91 11.67
C MET A 99 -29.95 -5.20 11.63
N ALA A 100 -30.33 -4.51 12.70
CA ALA A 100 -31.56 -3.69 12.76
C ALA A 100 -31.45 -2.39 11.95
N GLU A 101 -30.28 -1.75 11.94
CA GLU A 101 -30.03 -0.44 11.33
C GLU A 101 -29.65 -0.53 9.84
N ALA A 102 -28.99 -1.61 9.41
CA ALA A 102 -28.60 -1.81 8.01
C ALA A 102 -29.74 -2.28 7.10
N LYS A 103 -30.94 -2.59 7.61
CA LYS A 103 -32.05 -3.21 6.85
C LYS A 103 -31.50 -4.30 5.92
N ILE A 104 -31.02 -5.42 6.47
CA ILE A 104 -30.63 -6.58 5.64
C ILE A 104 -31.89 -7.09 4.94
N GLY A 105 -32.15 -6.54 3.77
CA GLY A 105 -33.27 -6.88 2.91
C GLY A 105 -33.03 -8.22 2.24
N PRO A 106 -34.09 -8.83 1.67
CA PRO A 106 -34.00 -10.10 0.95
C PRO A 106 -32.90 -10.07 -0.14
N GLU A 107 -32.65 -8.92 -0.75
CA GLU A 107 -31.62 -8.75 -1.80
C GLU A 107 -30.17 -8.94 -1.29
N LEU A 108 -29.86 -8.54 -0.05
CA LEU A 108 -28.53 -8.75 0.52
C LEU A 108 -28.31 -10.22 0.91
N LEU A 109 -29.36 -10.88 1.37
CA LEU A 109 -29.32 -12.31 1.65
C LEU A 109 -29.22 -13.15 0.36
N ASP A 110 -29.91 -12.72 -0.70
CA ASP A 110 -29.84 -13.33 -2.03
C ASP A 110 -28.45 -13.14 -2.66
N SER A 111 -27.87 -11.94 -2.59
CA SER A 111 -26.52 -11.69 -3.11
C SER A 111 -25.43 -12.44 -2.33
N LEU A 112 -25.59 -12.59 -1.02
CA LEU A 112 -24.72 -13.44 -0.20
C LEU A 112 -24.91 -14.93 -0.54
N GLY A 113 -26.14 -15.37 -0.74
CA GLY A 113 -26.47 -16.73 -1.18
C GLY A 113 -25.87 -17.07 -2.54
N ASP A 114 -25.95 -16.14 -3.49
CA ASP A 114 -25.32 -16.25 -4.81
C ASP A 114 -23.79 -16.26 -4.72
N GLY A 115 -23.21 -15.44 -3.82
CA GLY A 115 -21.77 -15.45 -3.55
C GLY A 115 -21.29 -16.80 -3.00
N MET A 116 -22.02 -17.36 -2.04
CA MET A 116 -21.72 -18.68 -1.46
C MET A 116 -21.90 -19.82 -2.47
N ARG A 117 -22.91 -19.75 -3.35
CA ARG A 117 -23.10 -20.71 -4.44
C ARG A 117 -21.96 -20.66 -5.46
N LYS A 118 -21.59 -19.46 -5.93
CA LYS A 118 -20.44 -19.28 -6.84
C LYS A 118 -19.14 -19.79 -6.24
N LEU A 119 -18.94 -19.59 -4.94
CA LEU A 119 -17.76 -20.11 -4.24
C LEU A 119 -17.77 -21.65 -4.21
N SER A 120 -18.92 -22.27 -3.94
CA SER A 120 -19.08 -23.73 -3.99
C SER A 120 -18.82 -24.29 -5.39
N ASP A 121 -19.33 -23.65 -6.44
CA ASP A 121 -19.12 -24.06 -7.84
C ASP A 121 -17.64 -23.91 -8.25
N THR A 122 -16.98 -22.86 -7.76
CA THR A 122 -15.54 -22.66 -7.96
C THR A 122 -14.72 -23.73 -7.24
N ALA A 123 -15.07 -24.08 -6.01
CA ALA A 123 -14.43 -25.15 -5.25
C ALA A 123 -14.66 -26.53 -5.90
N ALA A 124 -15.85 -26.79 -6.43
CA ALA A 124 -16.15 -28.01 -7.19
C ALA A 124 -15.36 -28.07 -8.50
N SER A 125 -15.21 -26.94 -9.20
CA SER A 125 -14.39 -26.83 -10.42
C SER A 125 -12.90 -27.01 -10.13
N LEU A 126 -12.41 -26.53 -8.99
CA LEU A 126 -11.04 -26.78 -8.52
C LEU A 126 -10.81 -28.25 -8.16
N ASN A 127 -11.79 -28.93 -7.56
CA ASN A 127 -11.74 -30.38 -7.34
C ASN A 127 -11.71 -31.16 -8.67
N ASN A 128 -12.46 -30.73 -9.69
CA ASN A 128 -12.41 -31.34 -11.02
C ASN A 128 -11.11 -31.02 -11.79
N ALA A 129 -10.48 -29.87 -11.51
CA ALA A 129 -9.18 -29.49 -12.07
C ALA A 129 -7.99 -30.28 -11.45
N ALA A 130 -8.22 -31.03 -10.37
CA ALA A 130 -7.22 -31.91 -9.77
C ALA A 130 -6.96 -33.18 -10.60
N ASP A 131 -7.80 -33.50 -11.60
CA ASP A 131 -7.50 -34.54 -12.58
C ASP A 131 -6.47 -34.01 -13.60
N ALA A 132 -5.25 -34.56 -13.53
CA ALA A 132 -4.01 -34.05 -14.13
C ALA A 132 -4.02 -33.82 -15.67
N ALA A 133 -5.08 -34.19 -16.38
CA ALA A 133 -5.25 -33.92 -17.81
C ALA A 133 -5.90 -32.54 -18.11
N GLY A 134 -6.71 -31.99 -17.19
CA GLY A 134 -7.38 -30.69 -17.37
C GLY A 134 -6.52 -29.49 -16.94
N ALA A 135 -5.69 -29.67 -15.92
CA ALA A 135 -4.81 -28.61 -15.39
C ALA A 135 -3.81 -28.08 -16.44
N SER A 136 -3.33 -28.92 -17.36
CA SER A 136 -2.41 -28.46 -18.42
C SER A 136 -3.08 -27.55 -19.43
N ALA A 137 -4.35 -27.77 -19.77
CA ALA A 137 -5.10 -26.92 -20.68
C ALA A 137 -5.42 -25.56 -20.04
N ALA A 138 -5.92 -25.57 -18.80
CA ALA A 138 -6.21 -24.35 -18.05
C ALA A 138 -4.93 -23.52 -17.76
N TYR A 139 -3.82 -24.20 -17.46
CA TYR A 139 -2.52 -23.54 -17.28
C TYR A 139 -1.99 -22.91 -18.58
N SER A 140 -2.16 -23.59 -19.72
CA SER A 140 -1.82 -23.04 -21.04
C SER A 140 -2.66 -21.81 -21.39
N GLU A 141 -3.94 -21.83 -21.05
CA GLU A 141 -4.85 -20.70 -21.24
C GLU A 141 -4.44 -19.51 -20.36
N GLN A 142 -4.16 -19.74 -19.07
CA GLN A 142 -3.67 -18.71 -18.16
C GLN A 142 -2.31 -18.13 -18.56
N LEU A 143 -1.38 -18.95 -19.09
CA LEU A 143 -0.12 -18.46 -19.64
C LEU A 143 -0.34 -17.57 -20.87
N THR A 144 -1.32 -17.90 -21.72
CA THR A 144 -1.68 -17.10 -22.90
C THR A 144 -2.29 -15.76 -22.48
N GLU A 145 -3.15 -15.76 -21.46
CA GLU A 145 -3.76 -14.55 -20.91
C GLU A 145 -2.74 -13.66 -20.18
N ALA A 146 -1.78 -14.27 -19.47
CA ALA A 146 -0.66 -13.57 -18.87
C ALA A 146 0.26 -12.94 -19.93
N ALA A 147 0.56 -13.65 -21.03
CA ALA A 147 1.33 -13.11 -22.14
C ALA A 147 0.64 -11.89 -22.77
N LYS A 148 -0.68 -11.96 -22.99
CA LYS A 148 -1.49 -10.85 -23.49
C LYS A 148 -1.51 -9.65 -22.53
N SER A 149 -1.56 -9.92 -21.23
CA SER A 149 -1.47 -8.88 -20.18
C SER A 149 -0.09 -8.21 -20.16
N MET A 150 0.99 -8.96 -20.37
CA MET A 150 2.34 -8.38 -20.51
C MET A 150 2.48 -7.53 -21.77
N GLU A 151 1.89 -7.95 -22.89
CA GLU A 151 1.88 -7.16 -24.12
C GLU A 151 1.13 -5.83 -23.93
N ALA A 152 -0.04 -5.87 -23.28
CA ALA A 152 -0.79 -4.68 -22.92
C ALA A 152 -0.02 -3.76 -21.95
N LEU A 153 0.70 -4.33 -20.98
CA LEU A 153 1.59 -3.58 -20.08
C LEU A 153 2.72 -2.88 -20.82
N ASN A 154 3.32 -3.55 -21.80
CA ASN A 154 4.40 -2.98 -22.61
C ASN A 154 3.87 -1.83 -23.49
N ALA A 155 2.69 -2.00 -24.10
CA ALA A 155 2.00 -0.94 -24.82
C ALA A 155 1.67 0.27 -23.91
N LEU A 156 1.19 0.02 -22.69
CA LEU A 156 0.92 1.07 -21.70
C LEU A 156 2.20 1.80 -21.30
N TYR A 157 3.32 1.09 -21.13
CA TYR A 157 4.63 1.70 -20.85
C TYR A 157 5.08 2.62 -21.99
N SER A 158 4.89 2.20 -23.24
CA SER A 158 5.18 3.03 -24.42
C SER A 158 4.34 4.31 -24.43
N VAL A 159 3.04 4.20 -24.18
CA VAL A 159 2.12 5.35 -24.11
C VAL A 159 2.44 6.27 -22.93
N GLN A 160 2.84 5.72 -21.79
CA GLN A 160 3.24 6.50 -20.62
C GLN A 160 4.50 7.31 -20.88
N LEU A 161 5.50 6.72 -21.55
CA LEU A 161 6.72 7.42 -21.96
C LEU A 161 6.39 8.57 -22.92
N GLU A 162 5.56 8.32 -23.93
CA GLU A 162 5.11 9.35 -24.88
C GLU A 162 4.35 10.49 -24.19
N ASN A 163 3.40 10.17 -23.30
CA ASN A 163 2.68 11.17 -22.51
C ASN A 163 3.60 11.96 -21.59
N SER A 164 4.62 11.33 -21.00
CA SER A 164 5.60 12.02 -20.17
C SER A 164 6.45 13.00 -20.99
N THR A 165 6.87 12.60 -22.19
CA THR A 165 7.61 13.48 -23.10
C THR A 165 6.74 14.67 -23.52
N ASN A 166 5.50 14.43 -23.93
CA ASN A 166 4.55 15.49 -24.28
C ASN A 166 4.27 16.43 -23.11
N GLN A 167 4.17 15.90 -21.88
CA GLN A 167 3.96 16.69 -20.68
C GLN A 167 5.20 17.55 -20.35
N MET A 168 6.42 17.02 -20.52
CA MET A 168 7.66 17.80 -20.37
C MET A 168 7.77 18.91 -21.41
N GLU A 169 7.42 18.64 -22.67
CA GLU A 169 7.40 19.68 -23.71
C GLU A 169 6.36 20.77 -23.42
N MET A 170 5.16 20.38 -22.96
CA MET A 170 4.14 21.33 -22.54
C MET A 170 4.60 22.17 -21.34
N GLN A 171 5.27 21.54 -20.37
CA GLN A 171 5.80 22.23 -19.19
C GLN A 171 6.92 23.21 -19.55
N ASN A 172 7.83 22.83 -20.45
CA ASN A 172 8.87 23.73 -20.95
C ASN A 172 8.27 24.93 -21.71
N ASN A 173 7.30 24.70 -22.59
CA ASN A 173 6.57 25.77 -23.28
C ASN A 173 5.83 26.69 -22.30
N LEU A 174 5.23 26.14 -21.24
CA LEU A 174 4.56 26.93 -20.21
C LEU A 174 5.58 27.78 -19.45
N MET A 175 6.72 27.22 -19.08
CA MET A 175 7.77 27.92 -18.34
C MET A 175 8.40 29.04 -19.19
N GLU A 176 8.60 28.82 -20.49
CA GLU A 176 9.04 29.84 -21.44
C GLU A 176 8.02 30.98 -21.53
N LYS A 177 6.74 30.68 -21.75
CA LYS A 177 5.66 31.69 -21.80
C LYS A 177 5.53 32.46 -20.48
N LEU A 178 5.68 31.77 -19.34
CA LEU A 178 5.61 32.40 -18.02
C LEU A 178 6.82 33.32 -17.79
N GLY A 179 8.01 32.93 -18.24
CA GLY A 179 9.21 33.77 -18.23
C GLY A 179 9.03 35.04 -19.08
N SER A 180 8.53 34.90 -20.30
CA SER A 180 8.24 36.05 -21.18
C SER A 180 7.15 36.97 -20.61
N ALA A 181 6.09 36.40 -20.00
CA ALA A 181 5.04 37.17 -19.34
C ALA A 181 5.58 37.94 -18.13
N GLY A 182 6.49 37.34 -17.36
CA GLY A 182 7.19 38.00 -16.25
C GLY A 182 7.98 39.22 -16.73
N GLN A 183 8.76 39.08 -17.81
CA GLN A 183 9.49 40.20 -18.41
C GLN A 183 8.57 41.30 -18.93
N GLN A 184 7.44 40.94 -19.57
CA GLN A 184 6.44 41.91 -20.01
C GLN A 184 5.78 42.65 -18.84
N SER A 185 5.50 41.94 -17.75
CA SER A 185 4.93 42.54 -16.54
C SER A 185 5.88 43.55 -15.90
N GLU A 186 7.19 43.26 -15.89
CA GLU A 186 8.21 44.16 -15.35
C GLU A 186 8.39 45.42 -16.22
N ALA A 187 8.36 45.25 -17.55
CA ALA A 187 8.33 46.36 -18.49
C ALA A 187 7.09 47.24 -18.31
N LEU A 188 5.91 46.64 -18.12
CA LEU A 188 4.66 47.35 -17.86
C LEU A 188 4.72 48.14 -16.55
N ALA A 189 5.25 47.55 -15.47
CA ALA A 189 5.41 48.23 -14.19
C ALA A 189 6.30 49.48 -14.32
N THR A 190 7.41 49.36 -15.06
CA THR A 190 8.33 50.47 -15.35
C THR A 190 7.63 51.61 -16.12
N GLU A 191 6.80 51.26 -17.11
CA GLU A 191 6.08 52.26 -17.91
C GLU A 191 4.96 52.95 -17.12
N VAL A 192 4.29 52.22 -16.23
CA VAL A 192 3.31 52.79 -15.29
C VAL A 192 3.97 53.76 -14.30
N GLU A 193 5.17 53.43 -13.80
CA GLU A 193 5.94 54.33 -12.93
C GLU A 193 6.33 55.62 -13.63
N LYS A 194 6.79 55.54 -14.90
CA LYS A 194 7.04 56.72 -15.74
C LYS A 194 5.78 57.55 -15.96
N MET A 195 4.65 56.93 -16.26
CA MET A 195 3.37 57.65 -16.39
C MET A 195 2.99 58.39 -15.11
N ALA A 196 3.11 57.75 -13.94
CA ALA A 196 2.82 58.38 -12.66
C ALA A 196 3.75 59.59 -12.40
N GLY A 197 5.04 59.46 -12.73
CA GLY A 197 6.01 60.56 -12.67
C GLY A 197 5.64 61.73 -13.59
N ASN A 198 5.28 61.44 -14.84
CA ASN A 198 4.87 62.45 -15.82
C ASN A 198 3.58 63.17 -15.40
N LEU A 199 2.59 62.44 -14.88
CA LEU A 199 1.38 63.03 -14.32
C LEU A 199 1.67 63.96 -13.14
N THR A 200 2.61 63.57 -12.28
CA THR A 200 3.05 64.40 -11.14
C THR A 200 3.73 65.69 -11.62
N GLN A 201 4.60 65.61 -12.64
CA GLN A 201 5.23 66.78 -13.25
C GLN A 201 4.22 67.70 -13.93
N LEU A 202 3.28 67.15 -14.70
CA LEU A 202 2.18 67.90 -15.31
C LEU A 202 1.37 68.63 -14.25
N ASN A 203 0.98 67.93 -13.17
CA ASN A 203 0.21 68.53 -12.09
C ASN A 203 0.99 69.67 -11.38
N SER A 204 2.31 69.51 -11.21
CA SER A 204 3.18 70.57 -10.68
C SER A 204 3.23 71.80 -11.60
N VAL A 205 3.38 71.61 -12.92
CA VAL A 205 3.35 72.71 -13.90
C VAL A 205 1.99 73.40 -13.92
N TYR A 206 0.89 72.64 -13.89
CA TYR A 206 -0.45 73.20 -13.79
C TYR A 206 -0.64 74.00 -12.51
N GLY A 207 -0.19 73.47 -11.36
CA GLY A 207 -0.23 74.19 -10.08
C GLY A 207 0.57 75.49 -10.10
N ASN A 208 1.79 75.46 -10.65
CA ASN A 208 2.63 76.64 -10.82
C ASN A 208 2.01 77.66 -11.79
N MET A 209 1.38 77.20 -12.87
CA MET A 209 0.70 78.08 -13.83
C MET A 209 -0.59 78.68 -13.25
N LEU A 210 -1.34 77.93 -12.43
CA LEU A 210 -2.49 78.43 -11.66
C LEU A 210 -2.05 79.48 -10.64
N ALA A 211 -0.97 79.21 -9.90
CA ALA A 211 -0.39 80.15 -8.94
C ALA A 211 0.09 81.44 -9.65
N ALA A 212 0.75 81.32 -10.80
CA ALA A 212 1.20 82.46 -11.60
C ALA A 212 0.03 83.26 -12.21
N MET A 213 -1.05 82.59 -12.66
CA MET A 213 -2.26 83.27 -13.13
C MET A 213 -3.01 84.00 -12.01
N ASN A 214 -2.99 83.46 -10.78
CA ASN A 214 -3.62 84.10 -9.64
C ASN A 214 -2.77 85.28 -9.11
N LEU A 215 -1.44 85.19 -9.19
CA LEU A 215 -0.52 86.28 -8.83
C LEU A 215 -0.68 87.52 -9.74
N ASN A 216 -0.98 87.31 -11.03
CA ASN A 216 -1.15 88.38 -12.01
C ASN A 216 -2.54 89.06 -11.97
N ARG A 217 -3.39 88.70 -10.99
CA ARG A 217 -4.72 89.31 -10.75
C ARG A 217 -4.80 90.16 -9.46
N SER A 218 -3.69 90.30 -8.71
CA SER A 218 -3.52 91.27 -7.62
C SER A 218 -2.62 92.42 -8.08
#